data_AF-A0A9D1IQB7-F1
#
_entry.id   AF-A0A9D1IQB7-F1
#
_cell.length_a   1.000
_cell.length_b   1.000
_cell.length_c   1.000
_cell.angle_alpha   90.00
_cell.angle_beta   90.00
_cell.angle_gamma   90.00
#
_symmetry.space_group_name_H-M   'P 1'
#
loop_
_entity.id
_entity.type
_entity.pdbx_description
1 polymer ?
#
loop_
_entity_poly.entity_id
_entity_poly.type
_entity_poly.pdbx_seq_one_letter_code
_entity_poly.pdbx_strand_id
1 'polypeptide(L)'
;MYKLKENIDIKNLIYEVRGKQVMFDSDLAVLYGCKNGTKEINQAVKNNPLKFPERYCFRISEIEKKRLKSKILTSNYTKGGSRKGNTVFTEQGIYMLATILKTKVATEATIKIMDTFVKMRSLINENKDIFKRVIKVENKTDYIESALKEHDNKIEELFDKFERKEDLKSKLFFDGEIYNAYSLLVDIISKANKEIIILDNFVDKITLDILSKKKVNVMVLLITDDKKSKLTKTDIKKFN
;
A
#
# COMPACT_ATOMS: atom_id res chain seq x y z
N MET A 1 -40.66 5.44 -32.58
CA MET A 1 -39.77 4.26 -32.70
C MET A 1 -38.57 4.50 -31.78
N TYR A 2 -38.58 3.97 -30.55
CA TYR A 2 -37.48 4.19 -29.60
C TYR A 2 -36.31 3.28 -29.99
N LYS A 3 -35.28 3.87 -30.63
CA LYS A 3 -33.97 3.23 -30.83
C LYS A 3 -33.39 2.89 -29.44
N LEU A 4 -33.16 1.61 -29.17
CA LEU A 4 -32.30 1.17 -28.07
C LEU A 4 -30.92 1.80 -28.29
N LYS A 5 -30.61 2.83 -27.49
CA LYS A 5 -29.27 3.44 -27.43
C LYS A 5 -28.31 2.43 -26.81
N GLU A 6 -27.20 2.23 -27.51
CA GLU A 6 -25.97 1.52 -27.09
C GLU A 6 -26.10 0.03 -26.78
N ASN A 7 -25.19 -0.77 -27.34
CA ASN A 7 -24.99 -2.19 -27.02
C ASN A 7 -24.48 -2.29 -25.57
N ILE A 8 -25.36 -2.14 -24.59
CA ILE A 8 -25.04 -2.33 -23.18
C ILE A 8 -24.73 -3.82 -23.00
N ASP A 9 -23.46 -4.13 -22.73
CA ASP A 9 -23.06 -5.49 -22.36
C ASP A 9 -23.60 -5.81 -20.96
N ILE A 10 -24.59 -6.70 -20.92
CA ILE A 10 -25.27 -7.12 -19.68
C ILE A 10 -24.27 -7.71 -18.68
N LYS A 11 -23.19 -8.32 -19.16
CA LYS A 11 -22.14 -8.88 -18.29
C LYS A 11 -21.56 -7.82 -17.36
N ASN A 12 -21.42 -6.58 -17.82
CA ASN A 12 -20.86 -5.47 -17.04
C ASN A 12 -21.86 -4.91 -16.00
N LEU A 13 -23.10 -5.37 -16.02
CA LEU A 13 -24.16 -5.00 -15.08
C LEU A 13 -24.47 -6.11 -14.06
N ILE A 14 -23.72 -7.20 -14.09
CA ILE A 14 -23.78 -8.29 -13.12
C ILE A 14 -22.63 -8.12 -12.13
N TYR A 15 -22.98 -7.97 -10.86
CA TYR A 15 -22.05 -7.71 -9.76
C TYR A 15 -22.05 -8.88 -8.79
N GLU A 16 -20.98 -9.01 -8.00
CA GLU A 16 -20.93 -10.01 -6.92
C GLU A 16 -21.10 -9.34 -5.54
N VAL A 17 -22.14 -9.73 -4.81
CA VAL A 17 -22.43 -9.26 -3.45
C VAL A 17 -22.71 -10.45 -2.55
N ARG A 18 -21.93 -10.58 -1.45
CA ARG A 18 -22.05 -11.69 -0.49
C ARG A 18 -22.01 -13.07 -1.17
N GLY A 19 -21.13 -13.23 -2.16
CA GLY A 19 -20.98 -14.47 -2.95
C GLY A 19 -22.14 -14.77 -3.91
N LYS A 20 -23.04 -13.80 -4.16
CA LYS A 20 -24.16 -13.94 -5.09
C LYS A 20 -24.00 -12.98 -6.27
N GLN A 21 -24.25 -13.48 -7.47
CA GLN A 21 -24.36 -12.63 -8.66
C GLN A 21 -25.70 -11.88 -8.64
N VAL A 22 -25.64 -10.56 -8.75
CA VAL A 22 -26.80 -9.66 -8.62
C VAL A 22 -26.77 -8.51 -9.61
N MET A 23 -27.94 -7.96 -9.94
CA MET A 23 -28.10 -6.71 -10.70
C MET A 23 -28.77 -5.64 -9.85
N PHE A 24 -28.40 -4.38 -10.03
CA PHE A 24 -29.06 -3.26 -9.35
C PHE A 24 -30.44 -2.97 -9.92
N ASP A 25 -31.35 -2.51 -9.06
CA ASP A 25 -32.65 -1.98 -9.48
C ASP A 25 -32.51 -0.84 -10.50
N SER A 26 -31.47 -0.02 -10.40
CA SER A 26 -31.18 1.05 -11.36
C SER A 26 -30.86 0.53 -12.75
N ASP A 27 -30.12 -0.55 -12.83
CA ASP A 27 -29.66 -1.11 -14.10
C ASP A 27 -30.81 -1.87 -14.76
N LEU A 28 -31.57 -2.63 -13.97
CA LEU A 28 -32.81 -3.26 -14.43
C LEU A 28 -33.84 -2.25 -14.91
N ALA A 29 -33.99 -1.11 -14.24
CA ALA A 29 -34.95 -0.07 -14.64
C ALA A 29 -34.61 0.51 -16.02
N VAL A 30 -33.31 0.67 -16.32
CA VAL A 30 -32.83 1.10 -17.63
C VAL A 30 -33.08 0.01 -18.67
N LEU A 31 -32.70 -1.23 -18.38
CA LEU A 31 -32.85 -2.36 -19.30
C LEU A 31 -34.31 -2.66 -19.64
N TYR A 32 -35.22 -2.53 -18.68
CA TYR A 32 -36.64 -2.81 -18.86
C TYR A 32 -37.41 -1.63 -19.45
N GLY A 33 -36.76 -0.47 -19.62
CA GLY A 33 -37.39 0.74 -20.14
C GLY A 33 -38.45 1.33 -19.19
N CYS A 34 -38.24 1.20 -17.88
CA CYS A 34 -39.15 1.73 -16.86
C CYS A 34 -39.21 3.27 -16.94
N LYS A 35 -40.41 3.84 -17.11
CA LYS A 35 -40.61 5.30 -17.27
C LYS A 35 -40.29 6.07 -15.98
N ASN A 36 -40.64 5.49 -14.83
CA ASN A 36 -40.40 6.06 -13.50
C ASN A 36 -39.12 5.49 -12.84
N GLY A 37 -38.20 4.96 -13.64
CA GLY A 37 -36.93 4.41 -13.18
C GLY A 37 -37.12 3.30 -12.14
N THR A 38 -36.33 3.32 -11.06
CA THR A 38 -36.34 2.29 -10.02
C THR A 38 -37.64 2.20 -9.23
N LYS A 39 -38.51 3.22 -9.29
CA LYS A 39 -39.79 3.21 -8.56
C LYS A 39 -40.70 2.09 -9.05
N GLU A 40 -40.76 1.84 -10.36
CA GLU A 40 -41.59 0.76 -10.91
C GLU A 40 -41.16 -0.62 -10.40
N ILE A 41 -39.85 -0.87 -10.37
CA ILE A 41 -39.28 -2.13 -9.90
C ILE A 41 -39.54 -2.30 -8.39
N ASN A 42 -39.23 -1.28 -7.59
CA ASN A 42 -39.44 -1.36 -6.14
C ASN A 42 -40.93 -1.47 -5.77
N GLN A 43 -41.82 -0.84 -6.54
CA GLN A 43 -43.27 -1.00 -6.37
C GLN A 43 -43.73 -2.42 -6.71
N ALA A 44 -43.20 -3.01 -7.79
CA ALA A 44 -43.49 -4.40 -8.14
C ALA A 44 -43.10 -5.37 -7.03
N VAL A 45 -41.94 -5.16 -6.39
CA VAL A 45 -41.50 -5.94 -5.23
C VAL A 45 -42.43 -5.74 -4.04
N LYS A 46 -42.71 -4.48 -3.68
CA LYS A 46 -43.56 -4.12 -2.53
C LYS A 46 -44.97 -4.71 -2.64
N ASN A 47 -45.52 -4.75 -3.86
CA ASN A 47 -46.86 -5.30 -4.12
C ASN A 47 -46.90 -6.84 -4.13
N ASN A 48 -45.74 -7.52 -4.21
CA ASN A 48 -45.67 -8.97 -4.38
C ASN A 48 -44.67 -9.62 -3.40
N PRO A 49 -44.78 -9.40 -2.08
CA PRO A 49 -43.74 -9.81 -1.13
C PRO A 49 -43.45 -11.32 -1.13
N LEU A 50 -44.47 -12.16 -1.36
CA LEU A 50 -44.31 -13.63 -1.44
C LEU A 50 -43.42 -14.09 -2.60
N LYS A 51 -43.32 -13.31 -3.67
CA LYS A 51 -42.44 -13.60 -4.82
C LYS A 51 -40.99 -13.15 -4.58
N PHE A 52 -40.74 -12.31 -3.58
CA PHE A 52 -39.43 -11.70 -3.32
C PHE A 52 -38.94 -11.98 -1.90
N PRO A 53 -38.65 -13.25 -1.57
CA PRO A 53 -37.93 -13.56 -0.34
C PRO A 53 -36.55 -12.89 -0.38
N GLU A 54 -35.96 -12.64 0.80
CA GLU A 54 -34.67 -11.93 0.93
C GLU A 54 -33.55 -12.55 0.08
N ARG A 55 -33.58 -13.86 -0.14
CA ARG A 55 -32.62 -14.55 -1.00
C ARG A 55 -32.66 -14.14 -2.47
N TYR A 56 -33.77 -13.56 -2.96
CA TYR A 56 -33.97 -13.14 -4.36
C TYR A 56 -33.79 -11.64 -4.57
N CYS A 57 -34.14 -10.85 -3.55
CA CYS A 57 -34.09 -9.41 -3.59
C CYS A 57 -33.77 -8.90 -2.18
N PHE A 58 -32.70 -8.11 -2.05
CA PHE A 58 -32.28 -7.57 -0.77
C PHE A 58 -31.62 -6.20 -0.94
N ARG A 59 -31.52 -5.46 0.16
CA ARG A 59 -30.82 -4.17 0.19
C ARG A 59 -29.37 -4.35 0.60
N ILE A 60 -28.48 -3.62 -0.06
CA ILE A 60 -27.06 -3.56 0.28
C ILE A 60 -26.74 -2.32 1.10
N SER A 61 -25.70 -2.40 1.92
CA SER A 61 -25.18 -1.27 2.68
C SER A 61 -24.42 -0.28 1.78
N GLU A 62 -24.27 0.96 2.24
CA GLU A 62 -23.45 1.96 1.55
C GLU A 62 -21.97 1.54 1.45
N ILE A 63 -21.48 0.76 2.42
CA ILE A 63 -20.12 0.22 2.41
C ILE A 63 -19.96 -0.80 1.27
N GLU A 64 -20.89 -1.75 1.17
CA GLU A 64 -20.91 -2.74 0.08
C GLU A 64 -20.99 -2.05 -1.28
N LYS A 65 -21.85 -1.03 -1.39
CA LYS A 65 -21.99 -0.23 -2.62
C LYS A 65 -20.71 0.52 -2.99
N LYS A 66 -19.99 1.09 -2.02
CA LYS A 66 -18.70 1.74 -2.24
C LYS A 66 -17.62 0.75 -2.67
N ARG A 67 -17.56 -0.44 -2.05
CA ARG A 67 -16.61 -1.50 -2.42
C ARG A 67 -16.80 -2.00 -3.86
N LEU A 68 -18.05 -2.08 -4.32
CA LEU A 68 -18.34 -2.43 -5.71
C LEU A 68 -17.83 -1.38 -6.70
N LYS A 69 -17.95 -0.09 -6.35
CA LYS A 69 -17.42 1.00 -7.18
C LYS A 69 -15.89 1.04 -7.21
N SER A 70 -15.22 0.72 -6.10
CA SER A 70 -13.76 0.78 -6.02
C SER A 70 -13.05 -0.40 -6.71
N LYS A 71 -13.73 -1.54 -6.87
CA LYS A 71 -13.17 -2.72 -7.56
C LYS A 71 -13.21 -2.62 -9.08
N ILE A 72 -13.95 -1.68 -9.66
CA ILE A 72 -14.08 -1.52 -11.11
C ILE A 72 -13.39 -0.21 -11.51
N LEU A 73 -12.24 -0.31 -12.19
CA LEU A 73 -11.50 0.81 -12.79
C LEU A 73 -12.21 1.41 -14.03
N THR A 74 -13.54 1.55 -14.00
CA THR A 74 -14.30 2.14 -15.12
C THR A 74 -14.69 3.58 -14.83
N SER A 75 -14.19 4.47 -15.70
CA SER A 75 -14.56 5.87 -15.84
C SER A 75 -16.06 6.10 -15.74
N ASN A 76 -16.47 7.04 -14.87
CA ASN A 76 -17.51 8.07 -15.02
C ASN A 76 -18.70 7.88 -15.99
N TYR A 77 -19.18 6.68 -16.30
CA TYR A 77 -20.27 6.49 -17.26
C TYR A 77 -21.65 6.78 -16.67
N THR A 78 -21.76 7.16 -15.39
CA THR A 78 -23.03 7.62 -14.82
C THR A 78 -22.83 8.89 -14.01
N LYS A 79 -22.85 10.04 -14.69
CA LYS A 79 -23.13 11.35 -14.10
C LYS A 79 -24.54 11.31 -13.50
N GLY A 80 -24.64 11.25 -12.17
CA GLY A 80 -25.93 11.27 -11.47
C GLY A 80 -25.80 10.80 -10.03
N GLY A 81 -25.55 11.75 -9.13
CA GLY A 81 -25.30 11.52 -7.70
C GLY A 81 -26.40 10.75 -6.97
N SER A 82 -25.96 9.95 -5.99
CA SER A 82 -26.57 9.73 -4.68
C SER A 82 -28.07 9.40 -4.55
N ARG A 83 -28.78 8.86 -5.56
CA ARG A 83 -30.16 8.33 -5.38
C ARG A 83 -30.49 7.03 -6.14
N LYS A 84 -29.48 6.34 -6.69
CA LYS A 84 -29.67 4.99 -7.28
C LYS A 84 -29.96 4.00 -6.16
N GLY A 85 -31.00 3.17 -6.33
CA GLY A 85 -31.49 2.29 -5.29
C GLY A 85 -30.43 1.33 -4.76
N ASN A 86 -30.60 0.94 -3.50
CA ASN A 86 -29.73 -0.02 -2.81
C ASN A 86 -30.26 -1.44 -2.93
N THR A 87 -31.29 -1.66 -3.74
CA THR A 87 -31.92 -2.95 -3.91
C THR A 87 -31.23 -3.68 -5.05
N VAL A 88 -30.83 -4.92 -4.79
CA VAL A 88 -30.19 -5.79 -5.75
C VAL A 88 -31.02 -7.06 -5.94
N PHE A 89 -30.96 -7.62 -7.14
CA PHE A 89 -31.75 -8.79 -7.54
C PHE A 89 -30.83 -9.90 -8.03
N THR A 90 -31.05 -11.11 -7.53
CA THR A 90 -30.41 -12.31 -8.09
C THR A 90 -31.10 -12.72 -9.39
N GLU A 91 -30.53 -13.68 -10.11
CA GLU A 91 -31.17 -14.33 -11.28
C GLU A 91 -32.63 -14.73 -10.99
N GLN A 92 -32.90 -15.36 -9.83
CA GLN A 92 -34.26 -15.73 -9.45
C GLN A 92 -35.15 -14.51 -9.15
N GLY A 93 -34.60 -13.45 -8.57
CA GLY A 93 -35.32 -12.19 -8.38
C GLY A 93 -35.71 -11.53 -9.71
N ILE A 94 -34.81 -11.57 -10.70
CA ILE A 94 -35.05 -11.06 -12.05
C ILE A 94 -36.12 -11.90 -12.75
N TYR A 95 -36.09 -13.22 -12.59
CA TYR A 95 -37.15 -14.11 -13.07
C TYR A 95 -38.51 -13.73 -12.47
N MET A 96 -38.57 -13.49 -11.16
CA MET A 96 -39.81 -13.07 -10.49
C MET A 96 -40.30 -11.71 -11.00
N LEU A 97 -39.39 -10.76 -11.24
CA LEU A 97 -39.72 -9.47 -11.85
C LEU A 97 -40.31 -9.63 -13.25
N ALA A 98 -39.78 -10.54 -14.07
CA ALA A 98 -40.29 -10.80 -15.41
C ALA A 98 -41.74 -11.34 -15.42
N THR A 99 -42.17 -12.01 -14.34
CA THR A 99 -43.58 -12.43 -14.20
C THR A 99 -44.54 -11.26 -13.97
N ILE A 100 -44.03 -10.09 -13.57
CA ILE A 100 -44.81 -8.90 -13.20
C ILE A 100 -44.67 -7.81 -14.28
N LEU A 101 -43.44 -7.52 -14.72
CA LEU A 101 -43.13 -6.50 -15.71
C LEU A 101 -43.12 -7.13 -17.12
N LYS A 102 -44.28 -7.09 -17.79
CA LYS A 102 -44.53 -7.79 -19.05
C LYS A 102 -44.44 -6.92 -20.31
N THR A 103 -43.73 -5.79 -20.27
CA THR A 103 -43.55 -4.97 -21.47
C THR A 103 -42.64 -5.70 -22.47
N LYS A 104 -42.82 -5.46 -23.78
CA LYS A 104 -41.99 -6.08 -24.82
C LYS A 104 -40.49 -5.89 -24.55
N VAL A 105 -40.11 -4.68 -24.14
CA VAL A 105 -38.73 -4.32 -23.78
C VAL A 105 -38.24 -5.12 -22.55
N ALA A 106 -39.04 -5.22 -21.49
CA ALA A 106 -38.68 -5.98 -20.30
C ALA A 106 -38.53 -7.49 -20.59
N THR A 107 -39.41 -8.05 -21.43
CA THR A 107 -39.32 -9.46 -21.84
C THR A 107 -38.04 -9.73 -22.64
N GLU A 108 -37.74 -8.91 -23.65
CA GLU A 108 -36.50 -9.03 -24.44
C GLU A 108 -35.25 -8.86 -23.57
N ALA A 109 -35.25 -7.90 -22.66
CA ALA A 109 -34.16 -7.69 -21.71
C ALA A 109 -33.99 -8.90 -20.77
N THR A 110 -35.09 -9.45 -20.24
CA THR A 110 -35.05 -10.62 -19.35
C THR A 110 -34.37 -11.80 -20.05
N ILE A 111 -34.74 -12.09 -21.31
CA ILE A 111 -34.15 -13.21 -22.07
C ILE A 111 -32.64 -13.03 -22.18
N LYS A 112 -32.19 -11.84 -22.62
CA LYS A 112 -30.75 -11.56 -22.74
C LYS A 112 -30.01 -11.65 -21.40
N ILE A 113 -30.65 -11.22 -20.31
CA ILE A 113 -30.09 -11.33 -18.97
C ILE A 113 -29.90 -12.81 -18.60
N MET A 114 -30.94 -13.64 -18.79
CA MET A 114 -30.87 -15.07 -18.49
C MET A 114 -29.80 -15.78 -19.33
N ASP A 115 -29.73 -15.50 -20.63
CA ASP A 115 -28.69 -16.04 -21.51
C ASP A 115 -27.28 -15.68 -21.02
N THR A 116 -27.11 -14.46 -20.51
CA THR A 116 -25.84 -13.99 -19.94
C THR A 116 -25.48 -14.76 -18.68
N PHE A 117 -26.43 -14.95 -17.74
CA PHE A 117 -26.21 -15.75 -16.52
C PHE A 117 -25.84 -17.20 -16.84
N VAL A 118 -26.53 -17.82 -17.80
CA VAL A 118 -26.24 -19.19 -18.26
C VAL A 118 -24.83 -19.28 -18.85
N LYS A 119 -24.47 -18.36 -19.75
CA LYS A 119 -23.14 -18.31 -20.36
C LYS A 119 -22.03 -18.10 -19.33
N MET A 120 -22.24 -17.21 -18.35
CA MET A 120 -21.29 -17.01 -17.26
C MET A 120 -21.10 -18.29 -16.44
N ARG A 121 -22.19 -19.03 -16.15
CA ARG A 121 -22.12 -20.30 -15.43
C ARG A 121 -21.36 -21.37 -16.22
N SER A 122 -21.56 -21.45 -17.54
CA SER A 122 -20.80 -22.38 -18.39
C SER A 122 -19.32 -22.03 -18.43
N LEU A 123 -18.97 -20.74 -18.59
CA LEU A 123 -17.57 -20.28 -18.57
C LEU A 123 -16.86 -20.58 -17.24
N ILE A 124 -17.57 -20.41 -16.11
CA ILE A 124 -17.04 -20.77 -14.79
C ILE A 124 -16.78 -22.27 -14.71
N ASN A 125 -17.71 -23.07 -15.21
CA ASN A 125 -17.62 -24.53 -15.19
C ASN A 125 -16.50 -25.08 -16.09
N GLU A 126 -16.37 -24.54 -17.30
CA GLU A 126 -15.36 -24.94 -18.29
C GLU A 126 -13.93 -24.59 -17.82
N ASN A 127 -13.78 -23.45 -17.13
CA ASN A 127 -12.47 -22.95 -16.69
C ASN A 127 -12.16 -23.24 -15.21
N LYS A 128 -12.87 -24.17 -14.56
CA LYS A 128 -12.71 -24.49 -13.12
C LYS A 128 -11.26 -24.69 -12.70
N ASP A 129 -10.47 -25.41 -13.51
CA ASP A 129 -9.09 -25.72 -13.16
C ASP A 129 -8.16 -24.51 -13.32
N ILE A 130 -8.47 -23.59 -14.24
CA ILE A 130 -7.78 -22.30 -14.33
C ILE A 130 -8.07 -21.47 -13.08
N PHE A 131 -9.34 -21.39 -12.64
CA PHE A 131 -9.70 -20.68 -11.41
C PHE A 131 -9.00 -21.25 -10.17
N LYS A 132 -8.90 -22.58 -10.05
CA LYS A 132 -8.12 -23.20 -8.96
C LYS A 132 -6.65 -22.77 -8.98
N ARG A 133 -6.04 -22.69 -10.17
CA ARG A 133 -4.65 -22.25 -10.31
C ARG A 133 -4.49 -20.77 -9.95
N VAL A 134 -5.43 -19.91 -10.34
CA VAL A 134 -5.43 -18.49 -9.98
C VAL A 134 -5.51 -18.31 -8.46
N ILE A 135 -6.45 -18.99 -7.79
CA ILE A 135 -6.58 -18.92 -6.32
C ILE A 135 -5.28 -19.36 -5.63
N LYS A 136 -4.62 -20.41 -6.15
CA LYS A 136 -3.31 -20.86 -5.61
C LYS A 136 -2.22 -19.80 -5.77
N VAL A 137 -2.21 -19.07 -6.88
CA VAL A 137 -1.27 -17.97 -7.13
C VAL A 137 -1.57 -16.79 -6.21
N GLU A 138 -2.83 -16.38 -6.09
CA GLU A 138 -3.24 -15.30 -5.18
C GLU A 138 -2.83 -15.59 -3.73
N ASN A 139 -3.12 -16.78 -3.22
CA ASN A 139 -2.70 -17.19 -1.87
C ASN A 139 -1.17 -17.15 -1.69
N LYS A 140 -0.41 -17.50 -2.74
CA LYS A 140 1.05 -17.43 -2.70
C LYS A 140 1.53 -15.97 -2.69
N THR A 141 0.87 -15.10 -3.44
CA THR A 141 1.16 -13.66 -3.46
C THR A 141 0.89 -13.03 -2.09
N ASP A 142 -0.26 -13.29 -1.49
CA ASP A 142 -0.61 -12.79 -0.15
C ASP A 142 0.43 -13.24 0.90
N TYR A 143 0.87 -14.50 0.80
CA TYR A 143 1.94 -15.02 1.65
C TYR A 143 3.25 -14.26 1.46
N ILE A 144 3.67 -14.06 0.20
CA ILE A 144 4.90 -13.31 -0.11
C ILE A 144 4.81 -11.87 0.41
N GLU A 145 3.69 -11.18 0.24
CA GLU A 145 3.51 -9.82 0.76
C GLU A 145 3.64 -9.77 2.28
N SER A 146 3.06 -10.75 2.98
CA SER A 146 3.18 -10.83 4.44
C SER A 146 4.62 -11.10 4.90
N ALA A 147 5.33 -11.98 4.20
CA ALA A 147 6.72 -12.30 4.48
C ALA A 147 7.64 -11.10 4.22
N LEU A 148 7.44 -10.39 3.10
CA LEU A 148 8.20 -9.18 2.79
C LEU A 148 8.02 -8.12 3.86
N LYS A 149 6.78 -7.89 4.32
CA LYS A 149 6.52 -6.95 5.41
C LYS A 149 7.21 -7.35 6.72
N GLU A 150 7.26 -8.64 7.04
CA GLU A 150 8.00 -9.14 8.20
C GLU A 150 9.52 -8.94 8.04
N HIS A 151 10.04 -9.15 6.83
CA HIS A 151 11.44 -8.90 6.51
C HIS A 151 11.80 -7.43 6.62
N ASP A 152 10.97 -6.52 6.10
CA ASP A 152 11.17 -5.08 6.20
C ASP A 152 11.24 -4.65 7.67
N ASN A 153 10.31 -5.12 8.51
CA ASN A 153 10.35 -4.84 9.96
C ASN A 153 11.64 -5.34 10.63
N LYS A 154 12.12 -6.54 10.26
CA LYS A 154 13.39 -7.08 10.78
C LYS A 154 14.59 -6.27 10.32
N ILE A 155 14.56 -5.78 9.08
CA ILE A 155 15.59 -4.93 8.52
C ILE A 155 15.63 -3.59 9.26
N GLU A 156 14.48 -2.96 9.51
CA GLU A 156 14.37 -1.76 10.35
C GLU A 156 14.93 -2.01 11.76
N GLU A 157 14.57 -3.12 12.41
CA GLU A 157 15.10 -3.49 13.73
C GLU A 157 16.63 -3.67 13.72
N LEU A 158 17.20 -4.21 12.63
CA LEU A 158 18.64 -4.33 12.46
C LEU A 158 19.29 -2.94 12.31
N PHE A 159 18.75 -2.06 11.46
CA PHE A 159 19.25 -0.69 11.30
C PHE A 159 19.25 0.08 12.62
N ASP A 160 18.16 -0.01 13.37
CA ASP A 160 18.01 0.55 14.72
C ASP A 160 19.11 0.07 15.70
N LYS A 161 19.55 -1.18 15.58
CA LYS A 161 20.63 -1.77 16.39
C LYS A 161 22.01 -1.34 15.91
N PHE A 162 22.18 -1.06 14.61
CA PHE A 162 23.42 -0.53 14.05
C PHE A 162 23.63 0.93 14.44
N GLU A 163 22.61 1.78 14.31
CA GLU A 163 22.70 3.20 14.70
C GLU A 163 23.03 3.37 16.19
N ARG A 164 22.49 2.51 17.07
CA ARG A 164 22.77 2.52 18.51
C ARG A 164 24.21 2.08 18.89
N LYS A 165 25.01 1.55 17.96
CA LYS A 165 26.40 1.14 18.21
C LYS A 165 27.46 2.13 17.73
N GLU A 166 27.07 3.26 17.14
CA GLU A 166 28.01 4.36 16.83
C GLU A 166 28.31 5.28 18.03
N ASP A 167 27.95 4.88 19.25
CA ASP A 167 28.49 5.49 20.47
C ASP A 167 29.95 5.06 20.68
N LEU A 168 30.84 5.79 20.01
CA LEU A 168 32.26 6.06 20.32
C LEU A 168 32.82 5.36 21.57
N LYS A 169 33.37 4.13 21.47
CA LYS A 169 34.38 3.66 22.44
C LYS A 169 35.57 2.87 21.90
N SER A 170 35.55 2.35 20.67
CA SER A 170 36.75 1.77 20.09
C SER A 170 36.65 1.68 18.56
N LYS A 171 37.57 2.36 17.87
CA LYS A 171 37.82 2.12 16.45
C LYS A 171 39.12 1.32 16.35
N LEU A 172 39.02 0.11 15.79
CA LEU A 172 40.18 -0.73 15.51
C LEU A 172 40.78 -0.27 14.18
N PHE A 173 42.09 -0.05 14.16
CA PHE A 173 42.84 0.22 12.94
C PHE A 173 43.79 -0.95 12.68
N PHE A 174 43.82 -1.42 11.44
CA PHE A 174 44.76 -2.45 11.00
C PHE A 174 46.10 -1.82 10.56
N ASP A 175 47.14 -2.64 10.48
CA ASP A 175 48.45 -2.18 10.00
C ASP A 175 48.33 -1.61 8.58
N GLY A 176 48.88 -0.41 8.36
CA GLY A 176 48.73 0.36 7.12
C GLY A 176 47.56 1.36 7.08
N GLU A 177 46.62 1.34 8.03
CA GLU A 177 45.50 2.32 8.11
C GLU A 177 45.88 3.66 8.76
N ILE A 178 47.08 4.15 8.43
CA ILE A 178 47.66 5.33 9.07
C ILE A 178 46.75 6.55 8.87
N TYR A 179 46.31 6.81 7.64
CA TYR A 179 45.44 7.96 7.35
C TYR A 179 44.14 7.97 8.17
N ASN A 180 43.48 6.81 8.31
CA ASN A 180 42.22 6.69 9.04
C ASN A 180 42.41 6.98 10.54
N ALA A 181 43.52 6.52 11.13
CA ALA A 181 43.88 6.80 12.51
C ALA A 181 44.18 8.30 12.72
N TYR A 182 44.92 8.93 11.80
CA TYR A 182 45.19 10.37 11.84
C TYR A 182 43.93 11.22 11.69
N SER A 183 43.02 10.86 10.76
CA SER A 183 41.75 11.56 10.59
C SER A 183 40.92 11.54 11.88
N LEU A 184 40.84 10.38 12.54
CA LEU A 184 40.13 10.27 13.82
C LEU A 184 40.77 11.15 14.91
N LEU A 185 42.11 11.19 15.00
CA LEU A 185 42.81 12.05 15.95
C LEU A 185 42.50 13.53 15.73
N VAL A 186 42.50 13.99 14.47
CA VAL A 186 42.14 15.37 14.10
C VAL A 186 40.68 15.67 14.47
N ASP A 187 39.76 14.73 14.22
CA ASP A 187 38.35 14.87 14.59
C ASP A 187 38.15 14.99 16.11
N ILE A 188 38.91 14.20 16.90
CA ILE A 188 38.87 14.27 18.36
C ILE A 188 39.41 15.62 18.85
N ILE A 189 40.58 16.03 18.35
CA ILE A 189 41.25 17.29 18.72
C ILE A 189 40.38 18.51 18.36
N SER A 190 39.76 18.51 17.19
CA SER A 190 38.89 19.61 16.73
C SER A 190 37.59 19.71 17.53
N LYS A 191 37.11 18.61 18.13
CA LYS A 191 35.91 18.60 18.99
C LYS A 191 36.17 19.07 20.44
N ALA A 192 37.42 19.06 20.90
CA ALA A 192 37.77 19.48 22.25
C ALA A 192 37.43 20.96 22.50
N ASN A 193 36.76 21.25 23.64
CA ASN A 193 36.30 22.60 23.98
C ASN A 193 37.03 23.24 25.17
N LYS A 194 37.82 22.47 25.93
CA LYS A 194 38.44 22.94 27.18
C LYS A 194 39.92 22.57 27.23
N GLU A 195 40.22 21.29 27.21
CA GLU A 195 41.56 20.77 27.43
C GLU A 195 41.80 19.52 26.58
N ILE A 196 43.05 19.35 26.13
CA ILE A 196 43.57 18.15 25.49
C ILE A 196 44.76 17.69 26.32
N ILE A 197 44.72 16.46 26.82
CA ILE A 197 45.81 15.83 27.57
C ILE A 197 46.41 14.72 26.70
N ILE A 198 47.69 14.84 26.37
CA ILE A 198 48.43 13.81 25.62
C ILE A 198 49.45 13.16 26.56
N LEU A 199 49.33 11.84 26.70
CA LEU A 199 50.27 10.99 27.41
C LEU A 199 50.94 10.08 26.39
N ASP A 200 52.14 10.44 25.94
CA ASP A 200 52.85 9.65 24.94
C ASP A 200 54.35 9.61 25.24
N ASN A 201 54.94 8.42 25.10
CA ASN A 201 56.38 8.23 25.26
C ASN A 201 57.18 8.85 24.11
N PHE A 202 56.54 9.22 23.00
CA PHE A 202 57.20 9.84 21.86
C PHE A 202 56.36 10.99 21.30
N VAL A 203 56.95 12.20 21.30
CA VAL A 203 56.32 13.39 20.72
C VAL A 203 57.34 14.12 19.85
N ASP A 204 56.88 14.58 18.70
CA ASP A 204 57.68 15.34 17.75
C ASP A 204 56.86 16.48 17.09
N LYS A 205 57.42 17.08 16.04
CA LYS A 205 56.77 18.19 15.32
C LYS A 205 55.46 17.78 14.66
N ILE A 206 55.31 16.52 14.26
CA ILE A 206 54.07 16.00 13.66
C ILE A 206 52.96 16.08 14.71
N THR A 207 53.24 15.75 15.97
CA THR A 207 52.27 15.90 17.06
C THR A 207 51.80 17.35 17.21
N LEU A 208 52.72 18.32 17.10
CA LEU A 208 52.37 19.75 17.11
C LEU A 208 51.52 20.16 15.90
N ASP A 209 51.85 19.66 14.71
CA ASP A 209 51.08 19.94 13.50
C ASP A 209 49.62 19.44 13.61
N ILE A 210 49.39 18.28 14.22
CA ILE A 210 48.03 17.77 14.49
C ILE A 210 47.34 18.68 15.53
N LEU A 211 48.04 19.03 16.60
CA LEU A 211 47.51 19.90 17.67
C LEU A 211 47.15 21.31 17.18
N SER A 212 47.73 21.76 16.06
CA SER A 212 47.36 23.04 15.43
C SER A 212 45.87 23.10 15.02
N LYS A 213 45.20 21.94 14.88
CA LYS A 213 43.77 21.84 14.56
C LYS A 213 42.84 22.04 15.75
N LYS A 214 43.38 22.27 16.95
CA LYS A 214 42.58 22.56 18.15
C LYS A 214 41.81 23.88 18.01
N LYS A 215 40.68 23.99 18.71
CA LYS A 215 39.97 25.27 18.82
C LYS A 215 40.82 26.32 19.55
N VAL A 216 40.56 27.59 19.24
CA VAL A 216 41.15 28.74 19.96
C VAL A 216 40.80 28.64 21.45
N ASN A 217 41.76 28.96 22.32
CA ASN A 217 41.64 28.88 23.79
C ASN A 217 41.51 27.47 24.41
N VAL A 218 41.71 26.39 23.64
CA VAL A 218 41.86 25.04 24.21
C VAL A 218 43.26 24.86 24.79
N MET A 219 43.35 24.48 26.07
CA MET A 219 44.61 24.16 26.74
C MET A 219 45.13 22.81 26.26
N VAL A 220 46.45 22.69 26.08
CA VAL A 220 47.11 21.42 25.76
C VAL A 220 48.12 21.10 26.84
N LEU A 221 47.94 19.97 27.52
CA LEU A 221 48.92 19.41 28.44
C LEU A 221 49.57 18.20 27.76
N LEU A 222 50.89 18.28 27.56
CA LEU A 222 51.67 17.23 26.92
C LEU A 222 52.65 16.64 27.92
N ILE A 223 52.49 15.35 28.22
CA ILE A 223 53.34 14.59 29.13
C ILE A 223 54.06 13.53 28.31
N THR A 224 55.39 13.61 28.29
CA THR A 224 56.24 12.73 27.47
C THR A 224 57.56 12.39 28.16
N ASP A 225 58.20 11.31 27.71
CA ASP A 225 59.52 10.87 28.14
C ASP A 225 60.58 11.83 27.57
N ASP A 226 61.33 12.48 28.45
CA ASP A 226 62.31 13.52 28.13
C ASP A 226 63.46 12.99 27.26
N LYS A 227 63.75 11.68 27.32
CA LYS A 227 64.81 11.04 26.52
C LYS A 227 64.36 10.66 25.11
N LYS A 228 63.06 10.55 24.88
CA LYS A 228 62.48 10.08 23.62
C LYS A 228 61.77 11.18 22.83
N SER A 229 61.36 12.25 23.50
CA SER A 229 60.83 13.45 22.85
C SER A 229 61.86 14.09 21.93
N LYS A 230 61.45 14.46 20.72
CA LYS A 230 62.27 15.20 19.75
C LYS A 230 61.91 16.68 19.68
N LEU A 231 61.10 17.17 20.61
CA LEU A 231 60.72 18.57 20.67
C LEU A 231 61.79 19.43 21.35
N THR A 232 62.16 20.54 20.71
CA THR A 232 63.03 21.54 21.33
C THR A 232 62.23 22.65 21.99
N LYS A 233 62.86 23.40 22.92
CA LYS A 233 62.27 24.62 23.50
C LYS A 233 61.87 25.64 22.42
N THR A 234 62.56 25.66 21.28
CA THR A 234 62.26 26.53 20.15
C THR A 234 61.00 26.11 19.42
N ASP A 235 60.78 24.80 19.25
CA ASP A 235 59.58 24.27 18.59
C ASP A 235 58.32 24.61 19.41
N ILE A 236 58.39 24.48 20.74
CA ILE A 236 57.30 24.85 21.65
C ILE A 236 57.02 26.36 21.58
N LYS A 237 58.07 27.19 21.53
CA LYS A 237 57.92 28.64 21.39
C LYS A 237 57.33 29.09 20.06
N LYS A 238 57.54 28.35 18.97
CA LYS A 238 56.96 28.65 17.66
C LYS A 238 55.50 28.21 17.54
N PHE A 239 55.12 27.20 18.32
CA PHE A 239 53.77 26.66 18.34
C PHE A 239 52.80 27.55 19.15
N ASN A 240 53.28 28.21 20.21
CA ASN A 240 52.55 29.20 21.01
C ASN A 240 52.59 30.59 20.38
#